data_AF-A0AA36F0U8-F1
#
_entry.id   AF-A0AA36F0U8-F1
#
_cell.length_a   1.000
_cell.length_b   1.000
_cell.length_c   1.000
_cell.angle_alpha   90.00
_cell.angle_beta   90.00
_cell.angle_gamma   90.00
#
_symmetry.space_group_name_H-M   'P 1'
#
loop_
_entity.id
_entity.type
_entity.pdbx_description
1 polymer ?
#
loop_
_entity_poly.entity_id
_entity_poly.type
_entity_poly.pdbx_seq_one_letter_code
_entity_poly.pdbx_strand_id
1 'polypeptide(L)'
;MCFTIWFTFTTTIVNFPNTTGDVRRIHFPMSDTYWIPVMCFLNFNTFAVVGTLPSRRFKYPTVKYIWLVAIIRGLICIPFFMFCNYLPEQRTFPVYFSNDYVYIIGIVLLALTNAHLTTLSFQYGPTLLKSDEVVIGGMMLNIFLYLGILSGGFLSFLYPYIVKNVGSSTLVNDDTDALNF
;
A
#
# COMPACT_ATOMS: atom_id res chain seq x y z
N MET A 1 -18.17 -5.99 3.61
CA MET A 1 -17.61 -4.62 3.59
C MET A 1 -16.52 -4.44 4.64
N CYS A 2 -16.74 -4.83 5.90
CA CYS A 2 -15.75 -4.72 6.97
C CYS A 2 -14.37 -5.31 6.63
N PHE A 3 -14.33 -6.54 6.10
CA PHE A 3 -13.09 -7.18 5.64
C PHE A 3 -12.36 -6.35 4.57
N THR A 4 -13.10 -5.82 3.59
CA THR A 4 -12.55 -5.00 2.51
C THR A 4 -11.85 -3.76 3.08
N ILE A 5 -12.52 -3.04 4.00
CA ILE A 5 -11.93 -1.86 4.65
C ILE A 5 -10.69 -2.25 5.43
N TRP A 6 -10.80 -3.25 6.30
CA TRP A 6 -9.69 -3.73 7.11
C TRP A 6 -8.46 -4.04 6.24
N PHE A 7 -8.62 -4.92 5.25
CA PHE A 7 -7.52 -5.33 4.39
C PHE A 7 -6.94 -4.19 3.55
N THR A 8 -7.80 -3.29 3.06
CA THR A 8 -7.37 -2.10 2.30
C THR A 8 -6.47 -1.22 3.16
N PHE A 9 -6.88 -0.91 4.40
CA PHE A 9 -6.08 -0.10 5.32
C PHE A 9 -4.82 -0.82 5.80
N THR A 10 -4.89 -2.12 6.10
CA THR A 10 -3.71 -2.93 6.44
C THR A 10 -2.67 -2.85 5.33
N THR A 11 -3.06 -3.10 4.08
CA THR A 11 -2.18 -3.00 2.91
C THR A 11 -1.61 -1.59 2.75
N THR A 12 -2.43 -0.56 2.95
CA THR A 12 -1.98 0.83 2.83
C THR A 12 -0.93 1.15 3.88
N ILE A 13 -1.14 0.79 5.14
CA ILE A 13 -0.21 1.13 6.23
C ILE A 13 1.12 0.35 6.15
N VAL A 14 1.08 -0.90 5.65
CA VAL A 14 2.31 -1.67 5.36
C VAL A 14 3.18 -0.96 4.33
N ASN A 15 2.55 -0.40 3.29
CA ASN A 15 3.28 0.28 2.22
C ASN A 15 3.61 1.74 2.60
N PHE A 16 2.65 2.51 3.09
CA PHE A 16 2.76 3.93 3.41
C PHE A 16 2.47 4.21 4.90
N PRO A 17 3.35 4.92 5.63
CA PRO A 17 4.61 5.49 5.18
C PRO A 17 5.79 4.52 5.32
N ASN A 18 5.62 3.33 5.90
CA ASN A 18 6.75 2.50 6.33
C ASN A 18 7.67 2.09 5.17
N THR A 19 7.12 1.48 4.12
CA THR A 19 7.93 1.04 2.98
C THR A 19 8.30 2.21 2.07
N THR A 20 7.32 3.04 1.72
CA THR A 20 7.53 4.14 0.78
C THR A 20 8.36 5.28 1.36
N GLY A 21 8.44 5.42 2.69
CA GLY A 21 9.20 6.45 3.40
C GLY A 21 10.71 6.25 3.36
N ASP A 22 11.18 5.01 3.15
CA ASP A 22 12.62 4.69 3.06
C ASP A 22 13.09 4.49 1.60
N VAL A 23 12.24 4.82 0.61
CA VAL A 23 12.62 4.75 -0.80
C VAL A 23 13.50 5.95 -1.16
N ARG A 24 14.71 5.68 -1.65
CA ARG A 24 15.65 6.73 -2.08
C ARG A 24 15.56 6.96 -3.58
N ARG A 25 15.63 8.22 -3.99
CA ARG A 25 15.70 8.60 -5.41
C ARG A 25 17.03 8.16 -6.04
N ILE A 26 17.02 7.96 -7.36
CA ILE A 26 18.22 7.60 -8.13
C ILE A 26 18.62 8.73 -9.09
N HIS A 27 17.68 9.21 -9.92
CA HIS A 27 17.94 10.19 -10.98
C HIS A 27 17.04 11.44 -10.90
N PHE A 28 16.09 11.50 -9.97
CA PHE A 28 15.13 12.59 -9.90
C PHE A 28 15.77 13.94 -9.50
N PRO A 29 15.46 15.06 -10.21
CA PRO A 29 16.08 16.37 -10.00
C PRO A 29 15.47 17.11 -8.79
N MET A 30 15.57 16.53 -7.59
CA MET A 30 15.11 17.11 -6.32
C MET A 30 16.11 16.76 -5.23
N SER A 31 16.25 17.59 -4.18
CA SER A 31 17.06 17.25 -3.02
C SER A 31 16.44 16.10 -2.21
N ASP A 32 17.28 15.26 -1.61
CA ASP A 32 16.89 14.17 -0.70
C ASP A 32 16.02 14.68 0.45
N THR A 33 16.25 15.90 0.92
CA THR A 33 15.47 16.54 2.00
C THR A 33 13.98 16.70 1.64
N TYR A 34 13.67 16.95 0.37
CA TYR A 34 12.29 17.17 -0.10
C TYR A 34 11.68 15.94 -0.75
N TRP A 35 12.48 14.95 -1.11
CA TRP A 35 12.03 13.75 -1.82
C TRP A 35 10.88 13.04 -1.10
N ILE A 36 11.09 12.62 0.16
CA ILE A 36 10.06 11.89 0.92
C ILE A 36 8.86 12.79 1.28
N PRO A 37 9.02 14.00 1.83
CA PRO A 37 7.88 14.86 2.14
C PRO A 37 6.99 15.16 0.92
N VAL A 38 7.59 15.40 -0.25
CA VAL A 38 6.84 15.78 -1.46
C VAL A 38 6.32 14.56 -2.21
N MET A 39 7.18 13.60 -2.54
CA MET A 39 6.81 12.49 -3.42
C MET A 39 6.08 11.37 -2.70
N CYS A 40 6.28 11.21 -1.39
CA CYS A 40 5.57 10.23 -0.57
C CYS A 40 4.35 10.87 0.11
N PHE A 41 4.58 11.80 1.05
CA PHE A 41 3.50 12.30 1.91
C PHE A 41 2.53 13.23 1.20
N LEU A 42 3.02 14.30 0.56
CA LEU A 42 2.16 15.26 -0.13
C LEU A 42 1.40 14.57 -1.26
N ASN A 43 2.11 13.81 -2.10
CA ASN A 43 1.52 13.09 -3.21
C ASN A 43 0.41 12.13 -2.74
N PHE A 44 0.68 11.28 -1.75
CA PHE A 44 -0.33 10.36 -1.20
C PHE A 44 -1.58 11.10 -0.70
N ASN A 45 -1.41 12.18 0.08
CA ASN A 45 -2.54 12.92 0.63
C ASN A 45 -3.34 13.68 -0.44
N THR A 46 -2.67 14.33 -1.40
CA THR A 46 -3.33 15.04 -2.50
C THR A 46 -4.17 14.07 -3.34
N PHE A 47 -3.59 12.95 -3.75
CA PHE A 47 -4.30 11.98 -4.58
C PHE A 47 -5.32 11.16 -3.79
N ALA A 48 -5.19 11.03 -2.47
CA ALA A 48 -6.26 10.48 -1.63
C ALA A 48 -7.52 11.35 -1.72
N VAL A 49 -7.39 12.68 -1.63
CA VAL A 49 -8.53 13.59 -1.81
C VAL A 49 -9.12 13.44 -3.21
N VAL A 50 -8.27 13.48 -4.26
CA VAL A 50 -8.72 13.31 -5.65
C VAL A 50 -9.43 11.98 -5.84
N GLY A 51 -8.96 10.89 -5.22
CA GLY A 51 -9.53 9.56 -5.33
C GLY A 51 -10.95 9.42 -4.75
N THR A 52 -11.34 10.29 -3.81
CA THR A 52 -12.72 10.28 -3.28
C THR A 52 -13.76 10.90 -4.22
N LEU A 53 -13.33 11.80 -5.12
CA LEU A 53 -14.25 12.54 -6.00
C LEU A 53 -14.94 11.63 -7.03
N PRO A 54 -14.23 10.76 -7.78
CA PRO A 54 -14.84 9.83 -8.72
C PRO A 54 -15.83 8.88 -8.05
N SER A 55 -15.56 8.45 -6.81
CA SER A 55 -16.39 7.49 -6.07
C SER A 55 -17.83 7.96 -5.86
N ARG A 56 -18.10 9.27 -5.96
CA ARG A 56 -19.46 9.83 -5.88
C ARG A 56 -20.30 9.49 -7.13
N ARG A 57 -19.67 9.45 -8.31
CA ARG A 57 -20.38 9.24 -9.59
C ARG A 57 -20.13 7.86 -10.20
N PHE A 58 -18.93 7.32 -10.02
CA PHE A 58 -18.48 6.03 -10.53
C PHE A 58 -18.48 4.98 -9.42
N LYS A 59 -19.61 4.28 -9.31
CA LYS A 59 -19.83 3.18 -8.36
C LYS A 59 -19.30 1.85 -8.92
N TYR A 60 -18.00 1.79 -9.19
CA TYR A 60 -17.30 0.58 -9.64
C TYR A 60 -16.03 0.40 -8.82
N PRO A 61 -15.71 -0.78 -8.27
CA PRO A 61 -16.37 -2.09 -8.45
C PRO A 61 -17.70 -2.23 -7.69
N THR A 62 -18.53 -3.17 -8.12
CA THR A 62 -19.80 -3.52 -7.46
C THR A 62 -19.55 -4.16 -6.09
N VAL A 63 -20.52 -4.06 -5.17
CA VAL A 63 -20.50 -4.63 -3.81
C VAL A 63 -19.98 -6.08 -3.76
N LYS A 64 -20.32 -6.91 -4.76
CA LYS A 64 -19.89 -8.32 -4.83
C LYS A 64 -18.39 -8.52 -5.06
N TYR A 65 -17.72 -7.58 -5.75
CA TYR A 65 -16.34 -7.74 -6.21
C TYR A 65 -15.33 -6.84 -5.47
N ILE A 66 -15.81 -5.89 -4.66
CA ILE A 66 -14.93 -4.92 -3.99
C ILE A 66 -13.87 -5.58 -3.09
N TRP A 67 -14.21 -6.68 -2.42
CA TRP A 67 -13.27 -7.44 -1.59
C TRP A 67 -12.17 -8.11 -2.41
N LEU A 68 -12.49 -8.60 -3.61
CA LEU A 68 -11.52 -9.19 -4.52
C LEU A 68 -10.54 -8.14 -5.03
N VAL A 69 -11.03 -6.95 -5.37
CA VAL A 69 -10.18 -5.82 -5.78
C VAL A 69 -9.23 -5.41 -4.66
N ALA A 70 -9.70 -5.42 -3.40
CA ALA A 70 -8.85 -5.15 -2.24
C ALA A 70 -7.72 -6.20 -2.11
N ILE A 71 -8.02 -7.49 -2.30
CA ILE A 71 -7.01 -8.57 -2.27
C ILE A 71 -5.99 -8.43 -3.40
N ILE A 72 -6.46 -8.26 -4.64
CA ILE A 72 -5.60 -8.10 -5.81
C ILE A 72 -4.67 -6.90 -5.62
N ARG A 73 -5.20 -5.78 -5.12
CA ARG A 73 -4.41 -4.61 -4.75
C ARG A 73 -3.30 -4.97 -3.74
N GLY A 74 -3.62 -5.69 -2.66
CA GLY A 74 -2.62 -6.12 -1.68
C GLY A 74 -1.52 -6.97 -2.30
N LEU A 75 -1.90 -7.96 -3.11
CA LEU A 75 -0.97 -8.87 -3.78
C LEU A 75 -0.06 -8.17 -4.80
N ILE A 76 -0.50 -7.06 -5.40
CA ILE A 76 0.31 -6.33 -6.38
C ILE A 76 1.13 -5.24 -5.70
N CYS A 77 0.52 -4.41 -4.85
CA CYS A 77 1.17 -3.26 -4.26
C CYS A 77 2.31 -3.65 -3.31
N ILE A 78 2.11 -4.68 -2.47
CA ILE A 78 3.11 -5.11 -1.48
C ILE A 78 4.44 -5.51 -2.17
N PRO A 79 4.47 -6.49 -3.10
CA PRO A 79 5.72 -6.84 -3.78
C PRO A 79 6.24 -5.70 -4.67
N PHE A 80 5.35 -4.92 -5.30
CA PHE A 80 5.77 -3.79 -6.12
C PHE A 80 6.62 -2.77 -5.34
N PHE A 81 6.19 -2.38 -4.14
CA PHE A 81 6.97 -1.48 -3.29
C PHE A 81 8.20 -2.16 -2.67
N MET A 82 8.20 -3.49 -2.51
CA MET A 82 9.39 -4.26 -2.11
C MET A 82 10.53 -4.19 -3.14
N PHE A 83 10.18 -4.23 -4.43
CA PHE A 83 11.14 -4.21 -5.55
C PHE A 83 11.50 -2.80 -6.04
N CYS A 84 10.88 -1.76 -5.48
CA CYS A 84 11.34 -0.39 -5.61
C CYS A 84 12.68 -0.21 -4.87
N ASN A 85 13.35 0.95 -5.04
CA ASN A 85 14.62 1.26 -4.35
C ASN A 85 14.44 1.53 -2.84
N TYR A 86 13.92 0.53 -2.13
CA TYR A 86 13.63 0.51 -0.71
C TYR A 86 14.86 -0.01 0.06
N LEU A 87 15.33 0.76 1.05
CA LEU A 87 16.48 0.40 1.91
C LEU A 87 17.73 -0.06 1.12
N PRO A 88 18.33 0.79 0.27
CA PRO A 88 19.46 0.40 -0.59
C PRO A 88 20.66 -0.19 0.18
N GLU A 89 20.86 0.21 1.44
CA GLU A 89 21.97 -0.24 2.29
C GLU A 89 21.73 -1.56 3.03
N GLN A 90 20.48 -2.01 3.16
CA GLN A 90 20.12 -3.16 4.01
C GLN A 90 19.37 -4.26 3.26
N ARG A 91 19.10 -4.06 1.96
CA ARG A 91 18.35 -5.00 1.13
C ARG A 91 19.27 -6.03 0.49
N THR A 92 18.75 -7.24 0.36
CA THR A 92 19.38 -8.38 -0.32
C THR A 92 18.70 -8.73 -1.64
N PHE A 93 17.58 -8.07 -1.98
CA PHE A 93 16.86 -8.25 -3.26
C PHE A 93 17.33 -7.27 -4.34
N PRO A 94 17.37 -7.69 -5.63
CA PRO A 94 17.76 -6.82 -6.75
C PRO A 94 16.75 -5.68 -6.99
N VAL A 95 17.21 -4.49 -7.45
CA VAL A 95 16.27 -3.44 -7.90
C VAL A 95 15.72 -3.89 -9.25
N TYR A 96 14.41 -4.06 -9.38
CA TYR A 96 13.80 -4.22 -10.71
C TYR A 96 13.31 -2.89 -11.29
N PHE A 97 12.94 -1.93 -10.43
CA PHE A 97 12.45 -0.63 -10.85
C PHE A 97 13.42 0.49 -10.44
N SER A 98 14.48 0.69 -11.23
CA SER A 98 15.47 1.77 -11.04
C SER A 98 14.98 3.15 -11.48
N ASN A 99 13.67 3.32 -11.72
CA ASN A 99 13.09 4.56 -12.23
C ASN A 99 12.19 5.21 -11.18
N ASP A 100 12.59 6.40 -10.73
CA ASP A 100 11.88 7.21 -9.73
C ASP A 100 10.42 7.54 -10.13
N TYR A 101 10.13 7.66 -11.43
CA TYR A 101 8.78 7.92 -11.92
C TYR A 101 7.84 6.74 -11.66
N VAL A 102 8.34 5.50 -11.68
CA VAL A 102 7.54 4.30 -11.42
C VAL A 102 7.08 4.27 -9.96
N TYR A 103 7.95 4.67 -9.03
CA TYR A 103 7.62 4.83 -7.62
C TYR A 103 6.53 5.91 -7.41
N ILE A 104 6.67 7.07 -8.05
CA ILE A 104 5.69 8.16 -7.96
C ILE A 104 4.31 7.69 -8.46
N ILE A 105 4.26 7.05 -9.63
CA ILE A 105 3.02 6.48 -10.17
C ILE A 105 2.44 5.44 -9.23
N GLY A 106 3.29 4.60 -8.63
CA GLY A 106 2.88 3.61 -7.62
C GLY A 106 2.18 4.25 -6.43
N ILE A 107 2.73 5.33 -5.86
CA ILE A 107 2.11 6.05 -4.73
C ILE A 107 0.79 6.68 -5.13
N VAL A 108 0.73 7.31 -6.31
CA VAL A 108 -0.50 7.90 -6.84
C VAL A 108 -1.60 6.84 -6.94
N LEU A 109 -1.28 5.69 -7.54
CA LEU A 109 -2.23 4.57 -7.68
C LEU A 109 -2.62 3.99 -6.31
N LEU A 110 -1.68 3.85 -5.39
CA LEU A 110 -1.94 3.37 -4.03
C LEU A 110 -2.92 4.30 -3.30
N ALA A 111 -2.73 5.62 -3.41
CA ALA A 111 -3.58 6.64 -2.81
C ALA A 111 -4.98 6.69 -3.43
N LEU A 112 -5.06 6.73 -4.77
CA LEU A 112 -6.33 6.74 -5.51
C LEU A 112 -7.16 5.50 -5.21
N THR A 113 -6.55 4.31 -5.26
CA THR A 113 -7.26 3.06 -5.00
C THR A 113 -7.69 2.93 -3.54
N ASN A 114 -6.85 3.36 -2.59
CA ASN A 114 -7.21 3.38 -1.18
C ASN A 114 -8.44 4.26 -0.94
N ALA A 115 -8.37 5.52 -1.35
CA ALA A 115 -9.46 6.48 -1.15
C ALA A 115 -10.76 6.01 -1.83
N HIS A 116 -10.66 5.53 -3.08
CA HIS A 116 -11.82 5.09 -3.83
C HIS A 116 -12.51 3.86 -3.18
N LEU A 117 -11.74 2.84 -2.79
CA LEU A 117 -12.29 1.65 -2.12
C LEU A 117 -12.87 1.96 -0.74
N THR A 118 -12.20 2.83 0.02
CA THR A 118 -12.71 3.30 1.33
C THR A 118 -14.03 4.03 1.15
N THR A 119 -14.08 5.04 0.28
CA THR A 119 -15.30 5.81 0.02
C THR A 119 -16.44 4.92 -0.48
N LEU A 120 -16.19 3.99 -1.40
CA LEU A 120 -17.19 3.03 -1.86
C LEU A 120 -17.68 2.12 -0.72
N SER A 121 -16.79 1.66 0.15
CA SER A 121 -17.17 0.79 1.27
C SER A 121 -18.08 1.49 2.27
N PHE A 122 -17.82 2.77 2.56
CA PHE A 122 -18.68 3.59 3.43
C PHE A 122 -19.99 4.00 2.76
N GLN A 123 -20.03 4.13 1.43
CA GLN A 123 -21.29 4.34 0.71
C GLN A 123 -22.15 3.07 0.64
N TYR A 124 -21.53 1.91 0.37
CA TYR A 124 -22.26 0.65 0.22
C TYR A 124 -22.70 0.05 1.55
N GLY A 125 -21.88 0.17 2.60
CA GLY A 125 -22.16 -0.47 3.89
C GLY A 125 -23.55 -0.17 4.44
N PRO A 126 -23.92 1.11 4.65
CA PRO A 126 -25.27 1.52 5.08
C PRO A 126 -26.40 1.02 4.18
N THR A 127 -26.18 0.97 2.85
CA THR A 127 -27.24 0.59 1.90
C THR A 127 -27.63 -0.88 1.94
N LEU A 128 -26.82 -1.72 2.60
CA LEU A 128 -27.08 -3.16 2.75
C LEU A 128 -27.83 -3.50 4.04
N LEU A 129 -28.07 -2.50 4.90
CA LEU A 129 -28.65 -2.67 6.22
C LEU A 129 -30.07 -2.10 6.28
N LYS A 130 -30.84 -2.57 7.26
CA LYS A 130 -32.14 -1.96 7.58
C LYS A 130 -31.93 -0.59 8.21
N SER A 131 -32.91 0.31 8.08
CA SER A 131 -32.82 1.70 8.56
C SER A 131 -32.37 1.82 10.02
N ASP A 132 -32.81 0.89 10.88
CA ASP A 132 -32.50 0.90 12.31
C ASP A 132 -31.07 0.45 12.64
N GLU A 133 -30.40 -0.23 11.70
CA GLU A 133 -29.07 -0.82 11.88
C GLU A 133 -27.97 -0.01 11.18
N VAL A 134 -28.33 1.00 10.37
CA VAL A 134 -27.39 1.80 9.57
C VAL A 134 -26.30 2.44 10.43
N VAL A 135 -26.68 3.00 11.59
CA VAL A 135 -25.74 3.67 12.50
C VAL A 135 -24.71 2.67 13.04
N ILE A 136 -25.16 1.51 13.49
CA ILE A 136 -24.30 0.43 14.01
C ILE A 136 -23.38 -0.10 12.90
N GLY A 137 -23.91 -0.26 11.69
CA GLY A 137 -23.12 -0.64 10.51
C GLY A 137 -22.00 0.34 10.20
N GLY A 138 -22.30 1.65 10.23
CA GLY A 138 -21.29 2.71 10.06
C GLY A 138 -20.21 2.66 11.14
N MET A 139 -20.60 2.45 12.40
CA MET A 139 -19.66 2.29 13.52
C MET A 139 -18.76 1.06 13.34
N MET A 140 -19.32 -0.08 12.91
CA MET A 140 -18.56 -1.30 12.63
C MET A 140 -17.52 -1.08 11.52
N LEU A 141 -17.87 -0.38 10.43
CA LEU A 141 -16.91 -0.07 9.37
C LEU A 141 -15.73 0.76 9.89
N ASN A 142 -15.97 1.74 10.77
CA ASN A 142 -14.92 2.53 11.41
C ASN A 142 -14.03 1.69 12.34
N ILE A 143 -14.61 0.77 13.11
CA ILE A 143 -13.81 -0.13 13.97
C ILE A 143 -12.85 -0.98 13.11
N PHE A 144 -13.33 -1.54 12.00
CA PHE A 144 -12.50 -2.33 11.10
C PHE A 144 -11.45 -1.49 10.35
N LEU A 145 -11.73 -0.22 10.09
CA LEU A 145 -10.74 0.73 9.59
C LEU A 145 -9.57 0.88 10.58
N TYR A 146 -9.87 1.16 11.85
CA TYR A 146 -8.84 1.31 12.89
C TYR A 146 -8.08 0.00 13.14
N LEU A 147 -8.77 -1.14 13.10
CA LEU A 147 -8.13 -2.45 13.17
C LEU A 147 -7.18 -2.68 11.98
N GLY A 148 -7.54 -2.18 10.80
CA GLY A 148 -6.68 -2.22 9.61
C GLY A 148 -5.41 -1.42 9.82
N ILE A 149 -5.53 -0.22 10.39
CA ILE A 149 -4.38 0.63 10.73
C ILE A 149 -3.46 -0.06 11.75
N LEU A 150 -4.03 -0.59 12.82
CA LEU A 150 -3.27 -1.27 13.87
C LEU A 150 -2.52 -2.50 13.32
N SER A 151 -3.24 -3.39 12.63
CA SER A 151 -2.65 -4.59 12.03
C SER A 151 -1.59 -4.27 10.97
N GLY A 152 -1.82 -3.25 10.14
CA GLY A 152 -0.84 -2.77 9.18
C GLY A 152 0.42 -2.26 9.86
N GLY A 153 0.28 -1.50 10.95
CA GLY A 153 1.41 -1.02 11.75
C GLY A 153 2.25 -2.16 12.33
N PHE A 154 1.61 -3.22 12.84
CA PHE A 154 2.34 -4.42 13.31
C PHE A 154 3.08 -5.13 12.17
N LEU A 155 2.44 -5.30 11.01
CA LEU A 155 3.05 -5.94 9.85
C LEU A 155 4.20 -5.11 9.26
N SER A 156 4.14 -3.78 9.36
CA SER A 156 5.21 -2.86 8.96
C SER A 156 6.53 -3.15 9.67
N PHE A 157 6.52 -3.60 10.93
CA PHE A 157 7.73 -4.00 11.65
C PHE A 157 8.31 -5.33 11.14
N LEU A 158 7.45 -6.25 10.72
CA LEU A 158 7.87 -7.56 10.19
C LEU A 158 8.45 -7.43 8.78
N TYR A 159 7.95 -6.48 7.99
CA TYR A 159 8.35 -6.27 6.60
C TYR A 159 9.86 -6.09 6.37
N PRO A 160 10.57 -5.17 7.06
CA PRO A 160 12.03 -5.03 6.91
C PRO A 160 12.79 -6.25 7.45
N TYR A 161 12.26 -6.96 8.45
CA TYR A 161 12.86 -8.20 8.95
C TYR A 161 12.87 -9.29 7.88
N ILE A 162 11.78 -9.43 7.12
CA ILE A 162 11.69 -10.37 5.99
C ILE A 162 12.65 -9.96 4.87
N VAL A 163 12.66 -8.68 4.48
CA VAL A 163 13.55 -8.16 3.41
C VAL A 163 15.02 -8.42 3.73
N LYS A 164 15.43 -8.28 4.99
CA LYS A 164 16.82 -8.51 5.43
C LYS A 164 17.22 -9.98 5.46
N ASN A 165 16.36 -10.83 6.04
CA ASN A 165 16.72 -12.22 6.31
C ASN A 165 16.52 -13.16 5.11
N VAL A 166 15.53 -12.92 4.27
CA VAL A 166 15.17 -13.86 3.18
C VAL A 166 16.11 -13.74 1.97
N GLY A 167 16.62 -12.54 1.64
CA GLY A 167 17.58 -12.44 0.53
C GLY A 167 19.03 -12.79 0.92
N SER A 168 19.37 -12.89 2.22
CA SER A 168 20.69 -13.40 2.65
C SER A 168 20.90 -14.86 2.18
N SER A 169 19.84 -15.66 2.22
CA SER A 169 19.84 -17.05 1.74
C SER A 169 20.00 -17.22 0.22
N THR A 170 19.88 -16.17 -0.59
CA THR A 170 20.08 -16.25 -2.04
C THR A 170 21.50 -15.88 -2.45
N LEU A 171 22.18 -14.99 -1.72
CA LEU A 171 23.57 -14.61 -2.00
C LEU A 171 24.58 -15.67 -1.54
N VAL A 172 24.27 -16.43 -0.48
CA VAL A 172 25.14 -17.55 -0.04
C VAL A 172 25.16 -18.71 -1.05
N ASN A 173 24.11 -18.88 -1.86
CA ASN A 173 24.09 -19.94 -2.89
C ASN A 173 24.78 -19.52 -4.20
N ASP A 174 24.76 -18.24 -4.58
CA ASP A 174 25.42 -17.77 -5.81
C ASP A 174 26.95 -17.66 -5.66
N ASP A 175 27.46 -17.32 -4.48
CA ASP A 175 28.91 -17.23 -4.26
C ASP A 175 29.62 -18.60 -4.22
N THR A 176 28.89 -19.70 -3.96
CA THR A 176 29.44 -21.07 -4.02
C THR A 176 29.48 -21.68 -5.43
N ASP A 177 28.67 -21.16 -6.35
CA ASP A 177 28.62 -21.67 -7.74
C ASP A 177 29.59 -20.90 -8.68
N ALA A 178 30.01 -19.68 -8.30
CA ALA A 178 30.98 -18.88 -9.06
C ALA A 178 32.47 -19.26 -8.84
N LEU A 179 32.76 -20.21 -7.94
CA LEU A 179 34.13 -20.70 -7.67
C LEU A 179 34.40 -22.12 -8.23
N ASN A 180 33.50 -22.68 -9.03
CA ASN A 180 33.61 -24.04 -9.57
C ASN A 180 33.66 -24.13 -11.12
N PHE A 181 34.05 -23.06 -11.82
CA PHE A 181 34.42 -23.12 -13.24
C PHE A 181 35.61 -22.21 -13.59
#